data_AF-A0A176WHV9-F1
#
_entry.id   AF-A0A176WHV9-F1
#
_cell.length_a   1.000
_cell.length_b   1.000
_cell.length_c   1.000
_cell.angle_alpha   90.00
_cell.angle_beta   90.00
_cell.angle_gamma   90.00
#
_symmetry.space_group_name_H-M   'P 1'
#
loop_
_entity.id
_entity.type
_entity.pdbx_description
1 polymer ?
#
loop_
_entity_poly.entity_id
_entity_poly.type
_entity_poly.pdbx_seq_one_letter_code
_entity_poly.pdbx_strand_id
1 'polypeptide(L)'
;MHRAMAAGNTSLDFHGVEFKHGDPQNLDINGGGSLEFLPHNSVHRWIGGSTALTTHAPEDPIFYVFHSNLERLWDVWQKLGNSRTDPSTPDWLDAEFLFFDENAVVRSVKVRDSLSTEDFGYSYEKVFDESWISYDNSTSTTPTSRPTSGSYQ
;
A
#
# COMPACT_ATOMS: atom_id res chain seq x y z
N MET A 1 -0.51 9.68 -2.97
CA MET A 1 -0.57 8.76 -4.13
C MET A 1 0.74 8.73 -4.91
N HIS A 2 1.16 9.79 -5.61
CA HIS A 2 2.39 9.78 -6.43
C HIS A 2 3.62 9.16 -5.74
N ARG A 3 3.97 9.64 -4.53
CA ARG A 3 5.15 9.17 -3.79
C ARG A 3 5.12 7.68 -3.46
N ALA A 4 3.94 7.14 -3.16
CA ALA A 4 3.79 5.74 -2.78
C ALA A 4 3.87 4.82 -4.01
N MET A 5 3.24 5.23 -5.11
CA MET A 5 3.01 4.37 -6.26
C MET A 5 4.05 4.53 -7.37
N ALA A 6 4.56 5.76 -7.55
CA ALA A 6 5.34 6.14 -8.74
C ALA A 6 6.79 6.49 -8.41
N ALA A 7 7.09 7.02 -7.21
CA ALA A 7 8.45 7.45 -6.87
C ALA A 7 9.42 6.28 -6.62
N GLY A 8 8.95 5.21 -5.98
CA GLY A 8 9.63 3.90 -5.94
C GLY A 8 9.09 2.98 -7.04
N ASN A 9 9.97 2.24 -7.70
CA ASN A 9 9.61 1.34 -8.80
C ASN A 9 10.14 -0.09 -8.65
N THR A 10 10.78 -0.39 -7.52
CA THR A 10 11.25 -1.75 -7.22
C THR A 10 10.21 -2.51 -6.42
N SER A 11 10.30 -3.85 -6.46
CA SER A 11 9.51 -4.71 -5.58
C SER A 11 9.75 -4.40 -4.11
N LEU A 12 10.99 -4.10 -3.72
CA LEU A 12 11.36 -3.75 -2.35
C LEU A 12 10.68 -2.45 -1.90
N ASP A 13 10.62 -1.44 -2.77
CA ASP A 13 9.96 -0.19 -2.44
C ASP A 13 8.46 -0.38 -2.20
N PHE A 14 7.80 -1.22 -3.02
CA PHE A 14 6.34 -1.36 -2.99
C PHE A 14 5.85 -2.38 -1.94
N HIS A 15 6.49 -3.55 -1.86
CA HIS A 15 6.10 -4.65 -0.98
C HIS A 15 6.79 -4.60 0.39
N GLY A 16 7.93 -3.91 0.50
CA GLY A 16 8.71 -3.86 1.73
C GLY A 16 9.77 -4.96 1.81
N VAL A 17 10.39 -5.05 3.00
CA VAL A 17 11.49 -5.99 3.26
C VAL A 17 10.99 -7.43 3.34
N GLU A 18 11.84 -8.39 2.98
CA GLU A 18 11.50 -9.80 3.14
C GLU A 18 11.32 -10.16 4.62
N PHE A 19 10.31 -10.97 4.91
CA PHE A 19 10.05 -11.53 6.23
C PHE A 19 9.85 -13.05 6.11
N LYS A 20 10.63 -13.83 6.85
CA LYS A 20 10.73 -15.28 6.68
C LYS A 20 10.58 -16.03 7.99
N HIS A 21 10.34 -17.34 7.88
CA HIS A 21 10.31 -18.20 9.05
C HIS A 21 11.63 -18.15 9.83
N GLY A 22 11.55 -17.87 11.13
CA GLY A 22 12.70 -17.73 12.02
C GLY A 22 13.15 -16.29 12.25
N ASP A 23 12.65 -15.33 11.46
CA ASP A 23 12.92 -13.92 11.72
C ASP A 23 12.18 -13.43 12.98
N PRO A 24 12.75 -12.49 13.74
CA PRO A 24 12.06 -11.87 14.87
C PRO A 24 10.81 -11.14 14.36
N GLN A 25 9.68 -11.28 15.07
CA GLN A 25 8.46 -10.57 14.71
C GLN A 25 8.74 -9.07 14.53
N ASN A 26 8.50 -8.55 13.33
CA ASN A 26 8.55 -7.13 13.07
C ASN A 26 7.19 -6.53 13.42
N LEU A 27 7.03 -6.14 14.69
CA LEU A 27 5.82 -5.46 15.18
C LEU A 27 5.87 -3.94 14.96
N ASP A 28 6.91 -3.44 14.30
CA ASP A 28 7.10 -2.02 14.02
C ASP A 28 6.80 -1.72 12.54
N ILE A 29 6.59 -0.45 12.22
CA ILE A 29 6.34 0.04 10.85
C ILE A 29 7.59 -0.03 9.96
N ASN A 30 8.74 -0.38 10.53
CA ASN A 30 10.05 -0.37 9.89
C ASN A 30 10.26 -1.65 9.08
N GLY A 31 9.63 -1.71 7.91
CA GLY A 31 9.75 -2.85 6.99
C GLY A 31 8.66 -2.89 5.94
N GLY A 32 7.55 -2.21 6.20
CA GLY A 32 6.44 -2.10 5.25
C GLY A 32 6.81 -1.34 3.99
N GLY A 33 6.15 -1.70 2.90
CA GLY A 33 6.31 -1.05 1.61
C GLY A 33 5.77 0.40 1.60
N SER A 34 6.03 1.09 0.50
CA SER A 34 5.67 2.49 0.31
C SER A 34 4.17 2.74 0.50
N LEU A 35 3.32 1.85 -0.02
CA LEU A 35 1.86 1.95 0.06
C LEU A 35 1.33 1.68 1.48
N GLU A 36 1.92 0.69 2.18
CA GLU A 36 1.62 0.36 3.57
C GLU A 36 1.97 1.51 4.52
N PHE A 37 3.14 2.12 4.30
CA PHE A 37 3.57 3.27 5.09
C PHE A 37 2.70 4.50 4.81
N LEU A 38 2.50 4.83 3.52
CA LEU A 38 1.65 5.95 3.09
C LEU A 38 0.93 5.61 1.77
N PRO A 39 -0.41 5.74 1.67
CA PRO A 39 -1.28 6.39 2.65
C PRO A 39 -1.88 5.42 3.67
N HIS A 40 -1.59 4.11 3.63
CA HIS A 40 -2.34 3.11 4.41
C HIS A 40 -2.43 3.45 5.90
N ASN A 41 -1.27 3.62 6.56
CA ASN A 41 -1.22 3.96 7.98
C ASN A 41 -1.86 5.32 8.30
N SER A 42 -1.80 6.28 7.37
CA SER A 42 -2.38 7.62 7.58
C SER A 42 -3.91 7.61 7.48
N VAL A 43 -4.48 6.82 6.58
CA VAL A 43 -5.93 6.74 6.41
C VAL A 43 -6.58 6.03 7.59
N HIS A 44 -6.01 4.92 8.07
CA HIS A 44 -6.45 4.27 9.33
C HIS A 44 -6.47 5.26 10.50
N ARG A 45 -5.40 6.06 10.65
CA ARG A 45 -5.34 7.09 11.70
C ARG A 45 -6.33 8.24 11.48
N TRP A 46 -6.61 8.59 10.24
CA TRP A 46 -7.52 9.68 9.89
C TRP A 46 -8.99 9.31 10.11
N ILE A 47 -9.40 8.10 9.73
CA ILE A 47 -10.74 7.58 10.01
C ILE A 47 -10.94 7.48 11.54
N GLY A 48 -9.94 6.96 12.25
CA GLY A 48 -9.95 6.89 13.71
C GLY A 48 -10.85 5.78 14.25
N GLY A 49 -11.23 5.87 15.52
CA GLY A 49 -12.04 4.82 16.18
C GLY A 49 -11.33 3.46 16.18
N SER A 50 -12.07 2.40 15.87
CA SER A 50 -11.53 1.04 15.78
C SER A 50 -10.47 0.89 14.68
N THR A 51 -10.59 1.65 13.59
CA THR A 51 -9.63 1.61 12.46
C THR A 51 -8.22 2.07 12.81
N ALA A 52 -8.05 2.85 13.89
CA ALA A 52 -6.73 3.31 14.33
C ALA A 52 -5.86 2.21 14.98
N LEU A 53 -6.46 1.07 15.35
CA LEU A 53 -5.77 -0.05 15.98
C LEU A 53 -5.93 -1.30 15.12
N THR A 54 -4.82 -1.91 14.70
CA THR A 54 -4.81 -3.07 13.79
C THR A 54 -5.72 -4.21 14.23
N THR A 55 -5.80 -4.46 15.55
CA THR A 55 -6.64 -5.54 16.11
C THR A 55 -8.14 -5.28 16.04
N HIS A 56 -8.55 -4.00 15.95
CA HIS A 56 -9.95 -3.60 15.94
C HIS A 56 -10.38 -3.06 14.57
N ALA A 57 -9.44 -2.76 13.67
CA ALA A 57 -9.75 -2.14 12.39
C ALA A 57 -10.81 -2.90 11.57
N PRO A 58 -10.80 -4.25 11.50
CA PRO A 58 -11.83 -5.00 10.78
C PRO A 58 -13.24 -4.94 11.38
N GLU A 59 -13.42 -4.39 12.58
CA GLU A 59 -14.73 -4.20 13.21
C GLU A 59 -15.55 -3.11 12.51
N ASP A 60 -14.90 -2.17 11.82
CA ASP A 60 -15.57 -1.17 10.99
C ASP A 60 -15.62 -1.66 9.52
N PRO A 61 -16.81 -1.78 8.90
CA PRO A 61 -16.93 -2.21 7.50
C PRO A 61 -16.12 -1.40 6.49
N ILE A 62 -15.78 -0.13 6.80
CA ILE A 62 -14.94 0.70 5.93
C ILE A 62 -13.55 0.08 5.70
N PHE A 63 -13.08 -0.75 6.62
CA PHE A 63 -11.82 -1.49 6.51
C PHE A 63 -11.72 -2.26 5.19
N TYR A 64 -12.76 -3.02 4.85
CA TYR A 64 -12.74 -3.87 3.66
C TYR A 64 -12.79 -3.06 2.36
N VAL A 65 -13.58 -1.98 2.34
CA VAL A 65 -13.64 -1.07 1.18
C VAL A 65 -12.32 -0.34 1.00
N PHE A 66 -11.70 0.09 2.10
CA PHE A 66 -10.40 0.73 2.09
C PHE A 66 -9.30 -0.20 1.57
N HIS A 67 -9.20 -1.43 2.09
CA HIS A 67 -8.24 -2.43 1.64
C HIS A 67 -8.49 -2.90 0.20
N SER A 68 -9.74 -2.92 -0.26
CA SER A 68 -10.07 -3.14 -1.67
C SER A 68 -9.42 -2.08 -2.58
N ASN A 69 -9.39 -0.81 -2.16
CA ASN A 69 -8.68 0.21 -2.93
C ASN A 69 -7.15 0.04 -2.89
N LEU A 70 -6.58 -0.56 -1.83
CA LEU A 70 -5.15 -0.87 -1.78
C LEU A 70 -4.77 -1.99 -2.74
N GLU A 71 -5.61 -3.03 -2.84
CA GLU A 71 -5.46 -4.09 -3.85
C GLU A 71 -5.58 -3.54 -5.26
N ARG A 72 -6.57 -2.68 -5.54
CA ARG A 72 -6.67 -1.96 -6.81
C ARG A 72 -5.38 -1.19 -7.13
N LEU A 73 -4.78 -0.57 -6.13
CA LEU A 73 -3.54 0.19 -6.32
C LEU A 73 -2.36 -0.72 -6.66
N TRP A 74 -2.28 -1.92 -6.09
CA TRP A 74 -1.31 -2.93 -6.50
C TRP A 74 -1.48 -3.31 -7.99
N ASP A 75 -2.70 -3.56 -8.45
CA ASP A 75 -2.98 -3.79 -9.89
C ASP A 75 -2.53 -2.61 -10.76
N VAL A 76 -2.81 -1.38 -10.34
CA VAL A 76 -2.35 -0.17 -11.04
C VAL A 76 -0.82 -0.08 -11.06
N TRP A 77 -0.15 -0.37 -9.94
CA TRP A 77 1.30 -0.31 -9.82
C TRP A 77 2.00 -1.23 -10.83
N GLN A 78 1.52 -2.47 -10.98
CA GLN A 78 2.06 -3.41 -11.98
C GLN A 78 1.89 -2.84 -13.41
N LYS A 79 0.77 -2.18 -13.68
CA LYS A 79 0.45 -1.56 -14.99
C LYS A 79 1.22 -0.26 -15.29
N LEU A 80 1.87 0.36 -14.31
CA LEU A 80 2.71 1.56 -14.51
C LEU A 80 4.05 1.25 -15.23
N GLY A 81 4.39 -0.01 -15.46
CA GLY A 81 5.63 -0.41 -16.14
C GLY A 81 6.90 -0.13 -15.32
N ASN A 82 8.04 0.08 -16.00
CA ASN A 82 9.37 0.32 -15.41
C ASN A 82 9.86 -0.79 -14.46
N SER A 83 9.72 -2.05 -14.85
CA SER A 83 10.18 -3.22 -14.08
C SER A 83 9.49 -3.42 -12.72
N ARG A 84 8.33 -2.77 -12.51
CA ARG A 84 7.44 -3.04 -11.38
C ARG A 84 6.89 -4.46 -11.50
N THR A 85 7.43 -5.34 -10.69
CA THR A 85 7.16 -6.78 -10.69
C THR A 85 7.12 -7.27 -9.26
N ASP A 86 6.26 -8.22 -8.98
CA ASP A 86 6.17 -8.83 -7.65
C ASP A 86 7.44 -9.61 -7.29
N PRO A 87 7.68 -9.86 -5.99
CA PRO A 87 8.78 -10.71 -5.58
C PRO A 87 8.66 -12.10 -6.24
N SER A 88 9.79 -12.64 -6.68
CA SER A 88 9.86 -13.98 -7.29
C SER A 88 10.58 -15.00 -6.41
N THR A 89 10.90 -14.64 -5.17
CA THR A 89 11.61 -15.53 -4.26
C THR A 89 10.68 -16.66 -3.79
N PRO A 90 11.18 -17.92 -3.70
CA PRO A 90 10.36 -19.04 -3.25
C PRO A 90 9.74 -18.81 -1.88
N ASP A 91 10.48 -18.19 -0.94
CA ASP A 91 9.98 -17.89 0.40
C ASP A 91 8.73 -16.98 0.37
N TRP A 92 8.66 -16.04 -0.57
CA TRP A 92 7.49 -15.18 -0.76
C TRP A 92 6.36 -15.93 -1.50
N LEU A 93 6.67 -16.61 -2.60
CA LEU A 93 5.69 -17.30 -3.44
C LEU A 93 5.05 -18.53 -2.78
N ASP A 94 5.76 -19.20 -1.88
CA ASP A 94 5.28 -20.36 -1.12
C ASP A 94 4.75 -20.00 0.27
N ALA A 95 4.78 -18.72 0.66
CA ALA A 95 4.11 -18.26 1.88
C ALA A 95 2.63 -18.64 1.82
N GLU A 96 2.13 -19.21 2.93
CA GLU A 96 0.85 -19.88 2.99
C GLU A 96 -0.01 -19.31 4.14
N PHE A 97 -1.28 -19.08 3.83
CA PHE A 97 -2.26 -18.50 4.74
C PHE A 97 -3.51 -19.38 4.81
N LEU A 98 -4.13 -19.41 5.98
CA LEU A 98 -5.36 -20.17 6.22
C LEU A 98 -6.56 -19.22 6.31
N PHE A 99 -7.58 -19.49 5.51
CA PHE A 99 -8.84 -18.74 5.50
C PHE A 99 -10.03 -19.68 5.63
N PHE A 100 -11.13 -19.20 6.21
CA PHE A 100 -12.42 -19.86 6.09
C PHE A 100 -13.08 -19.40 4.78
N ASP A 101 -13.55 -20.36 3.97
CA ASP A 101 -14.38 -20.08 2.81
C ASP A 101 -15.84 -19.78 3.19
N GLU A 102 -16.69 -19.49 2.20
CA GLU A 102 -18.10 -19.18 2.40
C GLU A 102 -18.93 -20.36 2.96
N ASN A 103 -18.37 -21.58 2.93
CA ASN A 103 -18.96 -22.79 3.47
C ASN A 103 -18.37 -23.15 4.86
N ALA A 104 -17.61 -22.23 5.46
CA ALA A 104 -16.92 -22.41 6.74
C ALA A 104 -15.89 -23.56 6.72
N VAL A 105 -15.30 -23.85 5.56
CA VAL A 105 -14.21 -24.82 5.42
C VAL A 105 -12.88 -24.07 5.40
N VAL A 106 -11.90 -24.56 6.17
CA VAL A 106 -10.54 -24.00 6.16
C VAL A 106 -9.86 -24.35 4.83
N ARG A 107 -9.38 -23.32 4.13
CA ARG A 107 -8.61 -23.40 2.90
C ARG A 107 -7.22 -22.85 3.12
N SER A 108 -6.25 -23.53 2.51
CA SER A 108 -4.88 -23.08 2.44
C SER A 108 -4.67 -22.34 1.13
N VAL A 109 -4.09 -21.15 1.19
CA VAL A 109 -3.85 -20.28 0.03
C VAL A 109 -2.40 -19.85 0.03
N LYS A 110 -1.72 -19.97 -1.12
CA LYS A 110 -0.36 -19.48 -1.31
C LYS A 110 -0.35 -18.16 -2.06
N VAL A 111 0.66 -17.34 -1.80
CA VAL A 111 0.84 -16.05 -2.49
C VAL A 111 0.92 -16.21 -4.01
N ARG A 112 1.59 -17.26 -4.51
CA ARG A 112 1.67 -17.52 -5.95
C ARG A 112 0.32 -17.70 -6.64
N ASP A 113 -0.69 -18.13 -5.90
CA ASP A 113 -2.04 -18.38 -6.42
C ASP A 113 -2.91 -17.11 -6.35
N SER A 114 -2.34 -15.98 -5.88
CA SER A 114 -3.03 -14.71 -5.69
C SER A 114 -2.40 -13.54 -6.43
N LEU A 115 -1.55 -13.77 -7.43
CA LEU A 115 -0.81 -12.72 -8.15
C LEU A 115 -1.67 -11.95 -9.17
N SER A 116 -2.83 -12.49 -9.54
CA SER A 116 -3.79 -11.83 -10.42
C SER A 116 -5.19 -11.86 -9.81
N THR A 117 -5.86 -10.70 -9.82
CA THR A 117 -7.28 -10.60 -9.44
C THR A 117 -8.20 -11.39 -10.40
N GLU A 118 -7.75 -11.59 -11.64
CA GLU A 118 -8.48 -12.32 -12.67
C GLU A 118 -8.58 -13.83 -12.34
N ASP A 119 -7.60 -14.38 -11.62
CA ASP A 119 -7.61 -15.78 -11.17
C ASP A 119 -8.72 -16.03 -10.14
N PHE A 120 -9.14 -14.98 -9.43
CA PHE A 120 -10.30 -14.99 -8.53
C PHE A 120 -11.62 -14.60 -9.21
N GLY A 121 -11.59 -14.31 -10.51
CA GLY A 121 -12.78 -14.00 -11.29
C GLY A 121 -13.33 -12.59 -11.10
N TYR A 122 -12.52 -11.64 -10.63
CA TYR A 122 -12.92 -10.23 -10.55
C TYR A 122 -11.85 -9.29 -11.12
N SER A 123 -12.26 -8.06 -11.38
CA SER A 123 -11.36 -6.97 -11.75
C SER A 123 -11.94 -5.63 -11.30
N TYR A 124 -11.08 -4.62 -11.21
CA TYR A 124 -11.50 -3.27 -10.84
C TYR A 124 -11.95 -2.46 -12.06
N GLU A 125 -12.96 -1.61 -11.85
CA GLU A 125 -13.34 -0.61 -12.82
C GLU A 125 -12.16 0.32 -13.14
N LYS A 126 -11.96 0.60 -14.43
CA LYS A 126 -10.94 1.54 -14.87
C LYS A 126 -11.33 2.97 -14.51
N VAL A 127 -10.61 3.55 -13.56
CA VAL A 127 -10.76 4.96 -13.19
C VAL A 127 -9.75 5.80 -13.96
N PHE A 128 -10.23 6.77 -14.74
CA PHE A 128 -9.38 7.68 -15.51
C PHE A 128 -8.93 8.88 -14.67
N ASP A 129 -8.08 8.63 -13.69
CA ASP A 129 -7.41 9.68 -12.91
C ASP A 129 -5.90 9.46 -12.92
N GLU A 130 -5.24 10.04 -13.92
CA GLU A 130 -3.77 10.05 -14.06
C GLU A 130 -3.11 11.22 -13.35
N SER A 131 -3.89 12.12 -12.71
CA SER A 131 -3.40 13.38 -12.16
C SER A 131 -2.32 13.19 -11.08
N TRP A 132 -2.41 12.09 -10.33
CA TRP A 132 -1.43 11.73 -9.32
C TRP A 132 -0.27 10.88 -9.86
N ILE A 133 -0.42 10.27 -11.04
CA ILE A 133 0.66 9.50 -11.68
C ILE A 133 1.73 10.46 -12.20
N SER A 134 1.31 11.49 -12.91
CA SER A 134 2.19 12.50 -13.52
C SER A 134 2.34 13.77 -12.66
N TYR A 135 2.22 13.64 -11.34
CA TYR A 135 2.24 14.78 -10.42
C TYR A 135 3.58 15.54 -10.50
N ASP A 136 3.52 16.82 -10.88
CA ASP A 136 4.66 17.73 -10.89
C ASP A 136 4.68 18.59 -9.63
N ASN A 137 5.79 18.51 -8.88
CA ASN A 137 6.02 19.29 -7.66
C ASN A 137 6.78 20.61 -7.92
N SER A 138 7.01 21.00 -9.18
CA SER A 138 7.79 22.18 -9.58
C SER A 138 7.18 23.52 -9.16
N THR A 139 5.95 23.54 -8.66
CA THR A 139 5.27 24.76 -8.17
C THR A 139 5.52 25.09 -6.70
N SER A 140 6.40 24.35 -5.99
CA SER A 140 6.86 24.75 -4.67
C SER A 140 7.77 25.98 -4.78
N THR A 141 7.17 27.17 -4.82
CA THR A 141 7.90 28.42 -4.70
C THR A 141 8.67 28.39 -3.38
N THR A 142 10.00 28.44 -3.47
CA THR A 142 10.88 28.73 -2.35
C THR A 142 10.29 29.88 -1.54
N PRO A 143 10.13 29.77 -0.20
CA PRO A 143 9.65 30.89 0.59
C PRO A 143 10.60 32.07 0.36
N THR A 144 10.12 33.11 -0.33
CA THR A 144 10.87 34.35 -0.50
C THR A 144 11.27 34.82 0.89
N SER A 145 12.57 34.97 1.11
CA SER A 145 13.14 35.46 2.37
C SER A 145 12.33 36.65 2.89
N ARG A 146 11.80 36.50 4.11
CA ARG A 146 11.07 37.55 4.83
C ARG A 146 11.93 38.84 4.82
N PRO A 147 11.41 39.99 4.37
CA PRO A 147 12.16 41.23 4.48
C PRO A 147 12.42 41.51 5.96
N THR A 148 13.68 41.75 6.29
CA THR A 148 14.11 42.22 7.62
C THR A 148 13.29 43.44 8.00
N SER A 149 12.58 43.36 9.11
CA SER A 149 11.83 44.48 9.68
C SER A 149 12.76 45.66 9.91
N GLY A 150 12.57 46.73 9.12
CA GLY A 150 13.11 48.04 9.40
C GLY A 150 12.50 48.57 10.69
N SER A 151 13.37 49.03 11.58
CA SER A 151 13.06 49.78 12.79
C SER A 151 12.18 51.00 12.46
N TYR A 152 11.08 51.15 13.17
CA TYR A 152 10.47 52.46 13.38
C TYR A 152 10.58 52.83 14.85
N GLN A 153 11.13 54.04 15.04
CA GLN A 153 11.20 54.78 16.30
C GLN A 153 9.80 55.08 16.85
#